data_AF-A0AAP2Z1M0-F1
#
_entry.id   AF-A0AAP2Z1M0-F1
#
_cell.length_a   1.000
_cell.length_b   1.000
_cell.length_c   1.000
_cell.angle_alpha   90.00
_cell.angle_beta   90.00
_cell.angle_gamma   90.00
#
_symmetry.space_group_name_H-M   'P 1'
#
loop_
_entity.id
_entity.type
_entity.pdbx_description
1 polymer ?
#
loop_
_entity_poly.entity_id
_entity_poly.type
_entity_poly.pdbx_seq_one_letter_code
_entity_poly.pdbx_strand_id
1 'polypeptide(L)'
;MTEWIEITTEEGPDENATERVPKEWYEYNQRAKGVLETLRDRFRDEPGVTGTGLHRSEQTIAGKHVLQPVVYAEETVTQDVPDEIDGIPIRIEPPRGDAVAL
;
A
#
# COMPACT_ATOMS: atom_id res chain seq x y z
N MET A 1 18.43 8.71 16.14
CA MET A 1 17.81 10.02 15.84
C MET A 1 17.00 9.84 14.57
N THR A 2 15.75 10.29 14.53
CA THR A 2 14.91 10.18 13.32
C THR A 2 15.36 11.20 12.29
N GLU A 3 15.72 10.77 11.08
CA GLU A 3 16.01 11.65 9.95
C GLU A 3 14.69 12.14 9.34
N TRP A 4 14.61 13.44 9.06
CA TRP A 4 13.44 14.09 8.49
C TRP A 4 13.78 14.66 7.12
N ILE A 5 12.91 14.41 6.14
CA ILE A 5 13.03 14.91 4.78
C ILE A 5 11.84 15.80 4.46
N GLU A 6 12.02 16.68 3.48
CA GLU A 6 10.93 17.45 2.89
C GLU A 6 10.48 16.74 1.61
N ILE A 7 9.16 16.52 1.49
CA ILE A 7 8.55 15.87 0.33
C ILE A 7 7.53 16.81 -0.30
N THR A 8 7.40 16.78 -1.62
CA THR A 8 6.32 17.47 -2.32
C THR A 8 5.03 16.67 -2.18
N THR A 9 3.98 17.31 -1.68
CA THR A 9 2.64 16.72 -1.54
C THR A 9 1.69 17.16 -2.65
N GLU A 10 1.90 18.34 -3.23
CA GLU A 10 1.13 18.85 -4.37
C GLU A 10 2.05 19.67 -5.28
N GLU A 11 2.00 19.39 -6.58
CA GLU A 11 2.71 20.17 -7.59
C GLU A 11 1.75 21.19 -8.21
N GLY A 12 2.09 22.47 -8.07
CA GLY A 12 1.33 23.60 -8.63
C GLY A 12 2.13 24.34 -9.70
N PRO A 13 1.47 25.11 -10.58
CA PRO A 13 2.15 25.87 -11.62
C PRO A 13 3.05 27.01 -11.08
N ASP A 14 2.77 27.50 -9.87
CA ASP A 14 3.46 28.64 -9.27
C ASP A 14 4.25 28.28 -8.00
N GLU A 15 3.80 27.28 -7.24
CA GLU A 15 4.47 26.79 -6.03
C GLU A 15 4.11 25.33 -5.75
N ASN A 16 5.07 24.58 -5.21
CA ASN A 16 4.88 23.21 -4.73
C ASN A 16 4.54 23.21 -3.25
N ALA A 17 3.49 22.52 -2.84
CA ALA A 17 3.25 22.26 -1.42
C ALA A 17 4.19 21.16 -0.95
N THR A 18 4.92 21.42 0.14
CA THR A 18 5.85 20.46 0.73
C THR A 18 5.52 20.14 2.19
N GLU A 19 5.75 18.90 2.63
CA GLU A 19 5.62 18.46 4.02
C GLU A 19 6.94 17.85 4.53
N ARG A 20 7.31 18.16 5.78
CA ARG A 20 8.41 17.47 6.46
C ARG A 20 7.92 16.16 7.10
N VAL A 21 8.52 15.05 6.71
CA VAL A 21 8.16 13.70 7.17
C VAL A 21 9.39 12.91 7.63
N PRO A 22 9.23 11.88 8.49
CA PRO A 22 10.31 10.95 8.80
C PRO A 22 10.73 10.21 7.53
N LYS A 23 12.03 10.17 7.24
CA LYS A 23 12.56 9.52 6.04
C LYS A 23 12.20 8.04 5.97
N GLU A 24 12.41 7.33 7.07
CA GLU A 24 12.13 5.89 7.15
C GLU A 24 10.64 5.59 6.88
N TRP A 25 9.74 6.45 7.37
CA TRP A 25 8.31 6.35 7.09
C TRP A 25 8.01 6.54 5.60
N TYR A 26 8.64 7.53 4.98
CA TYR A 26 8.47 7.80 3.57
C TYR A 26 8.99 6.65 2.71
N GLU A 27 10.21 6.18 2.97
CA GLU A 27 10.83 5.05 2.27
C GLU A 27 10.04 3.76 2.43
N TYR A 28 9.49 3.51 3.63
CA TYR A 28 8.58 2.39 3.84
C TYR A 28 7.32 2.51 2.95
N ASN A 29 6.69 3.68 2.93
CA ASN A 29 5.48 3.88 2.12
C ASN A 29 5.76 3.82 0.61
N GLN A 30 6.94 4.24 0.15
CA GLN A 30 7.36 4.06 -1.24
C GLN A 30 7.51 2.57 -1.59
N ARG A 31 8.12 1.77 -0.69
CA ARG A 31 8.19 0.32 -0.85
C ARG A 31 6.81 -0.32 -0.86
N ALA A 32 5.94 0.04 0.06
CA ALA A 32 4.57 -0.48 0.11
C ALA A 32 3.78 -0.17 -1.20
N LYS A 33 4.00 0.99 -1.81
CA LYS A 33 3.42 1.32 -3.13
C LYS A 33 3.99 0.44 -4.25
N GLY A 34 5.30 0.21 -4.28
CA GLY A 34 5.91 -0.71 -5.26
C GLY A 34 5.42 -2.16 -5.09
N VAL A 35 5.20 -2.60 -3.84
CA VAL A 35 4.59 -3.90 -3.56
C VAL A 35 3.15 -3.96 -4.09
N LEU A 36 2.35 -2.90 -3.92
CA LEU A 36 1.01 -2.85 -4.52
C LEU A 36 1.07 -2.99 -6.05
N GLU A 37 2.00 -2.33 -6.73
CA GLU A 37 2.17 -2.47 -8.19
C GLU A 37 2.50 -3.92 -8.57
N THR A 38 3.42 -4.54 -7.84
CA THR A 38 3.77 -5.96 -8.02
C THR A 38 2.56 -6.88 -7.82
N LEU A 39 1.75 -6.65 -6.78
CA LEU A 39 0.53 -7.40 -6.51
C LEU A 39 -0.53 -7.18 -7.60
N ARG A 40 -0.66 -5.94 -8.10
CA ARG A 40 -1.57 -5.60 -9.21
C ARG A 40 -1.22 -6.33 -10.48
N ASP A 41 0.06 -6.37 -10.84
CA ASP A 41 0.51 -7.07 -12.04
C ASP A 41 0.38 -8.59 -11.89
N ARG A 42 0.72 -9.12 -10.72
CA ARG A 42 0.62 -10.56 -10.44
C ARG A 42 -0.81 -11.08 -10.47
N PHE A 43 -1.75 -10.36 -9.85
CA PHE A 43 -3.12 -10.82 -9.64
C PHE A 43 -4.14 -10.16 -10.58
N ARG A 44 -3.70 -9.48 -11.64
CA ARG A 44 -4.59 -8.79 -12.60
C ARG A 44 -5.65 -9.71 -13.19
N ASP A 45 -5.24 -10.92 -13.55
CA ASP A 45 -6.05 -11.90 -14.27
C ASP A 45 -6.25 -13.18 -13.44
N GLU A 46 -5.95 -13.14 -12.14
CA GLU A 46 -6.06 -14.30 -11.25
C GLU A 46 -7.52 -14.52 -10.84
N PRO A 47 -8.16 -15.65 -11.23
CA PRO A 47 -9.51 -15.97 -10.79
C PRO A 47 -9.58 -16.05 -9.26
N GLY A 48 -10.62 -15.45 -8.67
CA GLY A 48 -10.79 -15.42 -7.21
C GLY A 48 -10.08 -14.26 -6.51
N VAL A 49 -9.25 -13.48 -7.20
CA VAL A 49 -8.80 -12.16 -6.71
C VAL A 49 -9.68 -11.07 -7.29
N THR A 50 -10.32 -10.29 -6.40
CA THR A 50 -11.23 -9.18 -6.78
C THR A 50 -10.55 -7.82 -6.75
N GLY A 51 -9.34 -7.73 -6.22
CA GLY A 51 -8.54 -6.53 -6.32
C GLY A 51 -7.40 -6.46 -5.31
N THR A 52 -6.67 -5.35 -5.40
CA THR A 52 -5.56 -5.02 -4.49
C THR A 52 -5.64 -3.55 -4.10
N GLY A 53 -5.10 -3.19 -2.94
CA GLY A 53 -5.14 -1.83 -2.44
C GLY A 53 -4.08 -1.53 -1.39
N LEU A 54 -4.14 -0.30 -0.85
CA LEU A 54 -3.34 0.12 0.30
C LEU A 54 -4.30 0.51 1.43
N HIS A 55 -3.99 0.05 2.63
CA HIS A 55 -4.67 0.44 3.86
C HIS A 55 -3.72 1.17 4.78
N ARG A 56 -4.30 1.93 5.72
CA ARG A 56 -3.55 2.45 6.86
C ARG A 56 -3.32 1.31 7.84
N SER A 57 -2.06 0.99 8.11
CA SER A 57 -1.69 -0.01 9.12
C SER A 57 -1.82 0.53 10.54
N GLU A 58 -1.94 -0.36 11.52
CA GLU A 58 -1.73 -0.03 12.94
C GLU A 58 -0.25 0.18 13.26
N GLN A 59 0.66 -0.35 12.44
CA GLN A 59 2.09 -0.08 12.55
C GLN A 59 2.38 1.41 12.33
N THR A 60 3.29 1.94 13.15
CA THR A 60 3.76 3.32 13.02
C THR A 60 5.28 3.38 12.92
N ILE A 61 5.79 4.35 12.16
CA ILE A 61 7.20 4.72 12.12
C ILE A 61 7.28 6.18 12.56
N ALA A 62 8.05 6.43 13.63
CA ALA A 62 8.17 7.75 14.26
C ALA A 62 6.80 8.42 14.54
N GLY A 63 5.80 7.62 14.98
CA GLY A 63 4.46 8.10 15.32
C GLY A 63 3.52 8.35 14.14
N LYS A 64 3.95 8.12 12.88
CA LYS A 64 3.09 8.17 11.70
C LYS A 64 2.74 6.76 11.23
N HIS A 65 1.48 6.54 10.87
CA HIS A 65 1.02 5.24 10.36
C HIS A 65 1.57 4.96 8.97
N VAL A 66 2.00 3.73 8.74
CA VAL A 66 2.46 3.28 7.43
C VAL A 66 1.33 2.71 6.58
N LEU A 67 1.57 2.61 5.28
CA LEU A 67 0.68 1.96 4.33
C LEU A 67 0.95 0.45 4.31
N GLN A 68 -0.10 -0.34 4.29
CA GLN A 68 -0.03 -1.79 4.18
C GLN A 68 -0.77 -2.25 2.91
N PRO A 69 -0.11 -3.00 2.01
CA PRO A 69 -0.76 -3.64 0.88
C PRO A 69 -1.82 -4.64 1.33
N VAL A 70 -2.94 -4.66 0.60
CA VAL A 70 -4.02 -5.63 0.81
C VAL A 70 -4.40 -6.32 -0.50
N VAL A 71 -4.69 -7.61 -0.44
CA VAL A 71 -5.28 -8.40 -1.52
C VAL A 71 -6.67 -8.84 -1.11
N TYR A 72 -7.65 -8.61 -1.98
CA TYR A 72 -9.05 -8.99 -1.80
C TYR A 72 -9.31 -10.28 -2.55
N ALA A 73 -9.41 -11.41 -1.85
CA ALA A 73 -9.38 -12.72 -2.49
C ALA A 73 -10.35 -13.72 -1.86
N GLU A 74 -10.85 -14.65 -2.66
CA GLU A 74 -11.62 -15.80 -2.19
C GLU A 74 -10.74 -16.71 -1.33
N GLU A 75 -11.33 -17.41 -0.35
CA GLU A 75 -10.58 -18.26 0.60
C GLU A 75 -9.67 -19.28 -0.11
N THR A 76 -10.12 -19.80 -1.24
CA THR A 76 -9.42 -20.79 -2.07
C THR A 76 -8.09 -20.31 -2.66
N VAL A 77 -7.91 -18.99 -2.85
CA VAL A 77 -6.70 -18.41 -3.45
C VAL A 77 -5.83 -17.66 -2.44
N THR A 78 -6.27 -17.57 -1.18
CA THR A 78 -5.51 -16.89 -0.12
C THR A 78 -4.13 -17.51 0.11
N GLN A 79 -3.98 -18.81 -0.15
CA GLN A 79 -2.71 -19.54 0.01
C GLN A 79 -1.66 -19.15 -1.03
N ASP A 80 -2.07 -18.58 -2.16
CA ASP A 80 -1.17 -18.12 -3.23
C ASP A 80 -0.70 -16.67 -3.01
N VAL A 81 -1.32 -15.97 -2.05
CA VAL A 81 -0.93 -14.62 -1.66
C VAL A 81 0.24 -14.70 -0.67
N PRO A 82 1.41 -14.10 -1.01
CA PRO A 82 2.54 -14.09 -0.09
C PRO A 82 2.21 -13.24 1.15
N ASP A 83 2.67 -13.67 2.33
CA ASP A 83 2.49 -12.91 3.57
C ASP A 83 3.35 -11.63 3.62
N GLU A 84 4.44 -11.58 2.84
CA GLU A 84 5.40 -10.46 2.80
C GLU A 84 6.07 -10.34 1.42
N ILE A 85 6.30 -9.11 0.95
CA ILE A 85 7.18 -8.79 -0.19
C ILE A 85 8.08 -7.62 0.21
N ASP A 86 9.39 -7.72 -0.02
CA ASP A 86 10.39 -6.68 0.27
C ASP A 86 10.35 -6.13 1.72
N GLY A 87 10.04 -7.00 2.69
CA GLY A 87 9.88 -6.63 4.10
C GLY A 87 8.58 -5.88 4.41
N ILE A 88 7.63 -5.85 3.48
CA ILE A 88 6.31 -5.25 3.65
C ILE A 88 5.27 -6.36 3.82
N PRO A 89 4.59 -6.45 4.99
CA PRO A 89 3.57 -7.44 5.23
C PRO A 89 2.34 -7.17 4.37
N ILE A 90 1.75 -8.23 3.84
CA ILE A 90 0.56 -8.17 3.00
C ILE A 90 -0.63 -8.64 3.81
N ARG A 91 -1.71 -7.87 3.76
CA ARG A 91 -2.98 -8.24 4.37
C ARG A 91 -3.85 -8.94 3.33
N ILE A 92 -4.57 -9.98 3.76
CA ILE A 92 -5.58 -10.63 2.94
C ILE A 92 -6.94 -10.29 3.52
N GLU A 93 -7.85 -9.82 2.68
CA GLU A 93 -9.24 -9.54 3.05
C GLU A 93 -10.21 -10.31 2.13
N PRO A 94 -11.44 -10.58 2.59
CA PRO A 94 -12.47 -11.19 1.76
C PRO A 94 -12.73 -10.37 0.49
N PRO A 95 -13.26 -10.98 -0.58
CA PRO A 95 -13.53 -10.31 -1.83
C PRO A 95 -14.33 -9.01 -1.63
N ARG A 96 -13.99 -7.95 -2.38
CA ARG A 96 -14.87 -6.77 -2.45
C ARG A 96 -16.11 -7.22 -3.20
N GLY A 97 -17.25 -7.33 -2.50
CA GLY A 97 -18.53 -7.51 -3.19
C GLY A 97 -18.74 -6.38 -4.19
N ASP A 98 -19.40 -6.66 -5.32
CA ASP A 98 -19.76 -5.69 -6.36
C ASP A 98 -20.30 -4.40 -5.73
N ALA A 99 -19.42 -3.43 -5.52
CA ALA A 99 -19.81 -2.07 -5.25
C ALA A 99 -20.19 -1.49 -6.61
N VAL A 100 -21.45 -1.73 -6.96
CA VAL A 100 -22.26 -1.11 -8.02
C VAL A 100 -21.53 0.04 -8.70
N ALA A 101 -21.17 -0.17 -9.97
CA ALA A 101 -20.88 0.92 -10.90
C ALA A 101 -22.05 1.92 -10.84
N LEU A 102 -21.78 3.13 -10.33
CA LEU A 102 -22.64 4.30 -10.51
C LEU A 102 -22.22 5.03 -11.78
#